data_AF-A0A537PV18-F1
#
_entry.id   AF-A0A537PV18-F1
#
_cell.length_a   1.000
_cell.length_b   1.000
_cell.length_c   1.000
_cell.angle_alpha   90.00
_cell.angle_beta   90.00
_cell.angle_gamma   90.00
#
_symmetry.space_group_name_H-M   'P 1'
#
loop_
_entity.id
_entity.type
_entity.pdbx_description
1 polymer ?
#
loop_
_entity_poly.entity_id
_entity_poly.type
_entity_poly.pdbx_seq_one_letter_code
_entity_poly.pdbx_strand_id
1 'polypeptide(L)'
;MSALTRRDFGKAAGALVLSFTLVPPLLRAAPAKLPGSLDKNRMLDAWLRIDADGSATIFAGKVELGQGILTALAQIAAEELDLPLVRVAMISGDTAQTPDEEYTSGSQSIEYGGTAIRLACAEARALPLERAAARLNVPAERLTIAEGLIRAPDGRSLGYGPLAAELDLHREVTAKVPPKPPSSHRIVGTSAPRRDIPAKV
;
A
#
# COMPACT_ATOMS: atom_id res chain seq x y z
N MET A 1 39.72 37.00 -18.22
CA MET A 1 39.16 35.65 -18.35
C MET A 1 40.13 34.83 -19.22
N SER A 2 40.86 33.89 -18.61
CA SER A 2 41.88 33.11 -19.33
C SER A 2 41.22 32.00 -20.15
N ALA A 3 41.52 31.94 -21.45
CA ALA A 3 40.98 30.92 -22.35
C ALA A 3 41.64 29.57 -22.08
N LEU A 4 40.84 28.53 -21.90
CA LEU A 4 41.28 27.14 -21.75
C LEU A 4 42.10 26.71 -22.98
N THR A 5 43.35 26.31 -22.78
CA THR A 5 44.20 25.85 -23.89
C THR A 5 44.08 24.33 -24.09
N ARG A 6 44.33 23.86 -25.33
CA ARG A 6 44.26 22.44 -25.71
C ARG A 6 45.09 21.50 -24.83
N ARG A 7 46.14 21.99 -24.15
CA ARG A 7 46.96 21.20 -23.21
C ARG A 7 46.31 20.99 -21.84
N ASP A 8 45.34 21.82 -21.48
CA ASP A 8 44.69 21.77 -20.17
C ASP A 8 43.50 20.79 -20.15
N PHE A 9 42.90 20.50 -21.33
CA PHE A 9 41.75 19.61 -21.46
C PHE A 9 42.07 18.14 -21.05
N GLY A 10 43.30 17.68 -21.32
CA GLY A 10 43.71 16.31 -20.96
C GLY A 10 43.98 16.08 -19.47
N LYS A 11 44.19 17.16 -18.69
CA LYS A 11 44.46 17.07 -17.24
C LYS A 11 43.18 17.07 -16.40
N ALA A 12 42.03 17.36 -17.00
CA ALA A 12 40.71 17.37 -16.37
C ALA A 12 39.84 16.15 -16.74
N ALA A 13 40.42 15.13 -17.37
CA ALA A 13 39.69 13.93 -17.77
C ALA A 13 39.48 13.00 -16.56
N GLY A 14 38.36 13.15 -15.87
CA GLY A 14 37.88 12.15 -14.93
C GLY A 14 37.52 10.85 -15.67
N ALA A 15 37.96 9.70 -15.16
CA ALA A 15 37.58 8.40 -15.69
C ALA A 15 36.23 7.98 -15.10
N LEU A 16 35.28 7.62 -15.96
CA LEU A 16 34.05 6.95 -15.57
C LEU A 16 34.23 5.44 -15.80
N VAL A 17 34.19 4.66 -14.71
CA VAL A 17 34.18 3.19 -14.79
C VAL A 17 32.74 2.72 -14.69
N LEU A 18 32.25 2.09 -15.74
CA LEU A 18 30.95 1.40 -15.77
C LEU A 18 31.20 -0.10 -15.71
N SER A 19 30.76 -0.73 -14.63
CA SER A 19 30.77 -2.18 -14.46
C SER A 19 29.35 -2.71 -14.57
N PHE A 20 29.15 -3.79 -15.32
CA PHE A 20 27.89 -4.52 -15.35
C PHE A 20 28.16 -6.02 -15.28
N THR A 21 27.23 -6.75 -14.66
CA THR A 21 27.30 -8.20 -14.51
C THR A 21 26.25 -8.82 -15.41
N LEU A 22 26.67 -9.60 -16.40
CA LEU A 22 25.78 -10.44 -17.20
C LEU A 22 25.52 -11.73 -16.44
N VAL A 23 24.49 -11.74 -15.60
CA VAL A 23 23.94 -12.99 -15.04
C VAL A 23 22.98 -13.56 -16.09
N PRO A 24 23.23 -14.75 -16.65
CA PRO A 24 22.31 -15.40 -17.57
C PRO A 24 20.91 -15.51 -16.93
N PRO A 25 19.82 -15.22 -17.65
CA PRO A 25 18.45 -15.26 -17.09
C PRO A 25 18.08 -16.64 -16.51
N LEU A 26 18.71 -17.71 -17.00
CA LEU A 26 18.58 -19.08 -16.46
C LEU A 26 19.11 -19.24 -15.02
N LEU A 27 20.02 -18.37 -14.57
CA LEU A 27 20.60 -18.37 -13.22
C LEU A 27 19.94 -17.33 -12.30
N ARG A 28 18.99 -16.53 -12.81
CA ARG A 28 18.22 -15.58 -12.00
C ARG A 28 16.98 -16.28 -11.48
N ALA A 29 16.89 -16.46 -10.15
CA ALA A 29 15.67 -16.94 -9.53
C ALA A 29 14.51 -16.02 -9.92
N ALA A 30 13.44 -16.59 -10.47
CA ALA A 30 12.22 -15.84 -10.72
C ALA A 30 11.68 -15.31 -9.39
N PRO A 31 11.17 -14.07 -9.35
CA PRO A 31 10.53 -13.55 -8.15
C PRO A 31 9.37 -14.47 -7.77
N ALA A 32 9.15 -14.64 -6.46
CA ALA A 32 8.01 -15.41 -5.98
C ALA A 32 6.71 -14.81 -6.52
N LYS A 33 5.82 -15.67 -7.02
CA LYS A 33 4.50 -15.27 -7.51
C LYS A 33 3.68 -14.71 -6.35
N LEU A 34 3.10 -13.52 -6.54
CA LEU A 34 2.22 -12.93 -5.52
C LEU A 34 0.73 -13.22 -5.82
N PRO A 35 -0.15 -13.22 -4.81
CA PRO A 35 -1.58 -13.49 -5.01
C PRO A 35 -2.32 -12.32 -5.68
N GLY A 36 -3.34 -12.65 -6.47
CA GLY A 36 -4.23 -11.65 -7.09
C GLY A 36 -3.49 -10.67 -8.01
N SER A 37 -3.97 -9.42 -8.04
CA SER A 37 -3.41 -8.37 -8.89
C SER A 37 -2.01 -7.90 -8.47
N LEU A 38 -1.51 -8.30 -7.28
CA LEU A 38 -0.17 -7.93 -6.80
C LEU A 38 0.95 -8.51 -7.66
N ASP A 39 0.73 -9.64 -8.33
CA ASP A 39 1.79 -10.27 -9.14
C ASP A 39 2.28 -9.35 -10.26
N LYS A 40 1.35 -8.54 -10.81
CA LYS A 40 1.59 -7.57 -11.88
C LYS A 40 1.87 -6.16 -11.36
N ASN A 41 1.30 -5.79 -10.22
CA ASN A 41 1.47 -4.47 -9.62
C ASN A 41 2.01 -4.62 -8.19
N ARG A 42 3.33 -4.76 -8.06
CA ARG A 42 3.98 -5.14 -6.79
C ARG A 42 4.22 -3.97 -5.83
N MET A 43 4.18 -2.72 -6.31
CA MET A 43 4.49 -1.54 -5.50
C MET A 43 3.36 -1.24 -4.51
N LEU A 44 3.68 -1.09 -3.23
CA LEU A 44 2.72 -0.87 -2.15
C LEU A 44 1.97 0.47 -2.31
N ASP A 45 2.68 1.54 -2.67
CA ASP A 45 2.12 2.86 -2.96
C ASP A 45 1.22 2.92 -4.20
N ALA A 46 1.28 1.91 -5.09
CA ALA A 46 0.31 1.77 -6.17
C ALA A 46 -1.08 1.34 -5.67
N TRP A 47 -1.19 0.78 -4.47
CA TRP A 47 -2.45 0.27 -3.91
C TRP A 47 -3.07 1.19 -2.88
N LEU A 48 -2.24 1.93 -2.15
CA LEU A 48 -2.74 2.87 -1.15
C LEU A 48 -1.77 4.00 -0.81
N ARG A 49 -2.33 5.04 -0.20
CA ARG A 49 -1.62 6.10 0.51
C ARG A 49 -2.23 6.28 1.90
N ILE A 50 -1.41 6.62 2.89
CA ILE A 50 -1.86 7.10 4.20
C ILE A 50 -1.61 8.60 4.26
N ASP A 51 -2.66 9.36 4.54
CA ASP A 51 -2.65 10.82 4.57
C ASP A 51 -2.24 11.34 5.96
N ALA A 52 -1.78 12.60 6.02
CA ALA A 52 -1.29 13.22 7.27
C ALA A 52 -2.38 13.40 8.34
N ASP A 53 -3.66 13.35 7.97
CA ASP A 53 -4.80 13.32 8.89
C ASP A 53 -5.10 11.89 9.40
N GLY A 54 -4.33 10.90 8.95
CA GLY A 54 -4.46 9.48 9.26
C GLY A 54 -5.59 8.76 8.53
N SER A 55 -6.23 9.39 7.54
CA SER A 55 -7.08 8.69 6.58
C SER A 55 -6.23 7.89 5.59
N ALA A 56 -6.87 6.99 4.84
CA ALA A 56 -6.21 6.23 3.79
C ALA A 56 -6.96 6.40 2.47
N THR A 57 -6.22 6.54 1.38
CA THR A 57 -6.75 6.51 0.02
C THR A 57 -6.34 5.20 -0.63
N ILE A 58 -7.31 4.44 -1.15
CA ILE A 58 -7.08 3.15 -1.80
C ILE A 58 -7.28 3.30 -3.30
N PHE A 59 -6.35 2.77 -4.06
CA PHE A 59 -6.35 2.80 -5.52
C PHE A 59 -6.76 1.44 -6.06
N ALA A 60 -7.78 1.41 -6.92
CA ALA A 60 -8.28 0.20 -7.54
C ALA A 60 -8.39 0.39 -9.06
N GLY A 61 -7.73 -0.45 -9.84
CA GLY A 61 -7.91 -0.48 -11.30
C GLY A 61 -9.29 -1.00 -11.71
N LYS A 62 -9.96 -1.77 -10.83
CA LYS A 62 -11.32 -2.24 -11.05
C LYS A 62 -12.33 -1.08 -11.01
N VAL A 63 -13.30 -1.11 -11.94
CA VAL A 63 -14.36 -0.10 -12.08
C VAL A 63 -15.70 -0.62 -11.59
N GLU A 64 -16.47 0.25 -10.92
CA GLU A 64 -17.84 0.00 -10.47
C GLU A 64 -18.84 0.02 -11.64
N LEU A 65 -19.68 -1.00 -11.73
CA LEU A 65 -20.70 -1.16 -12.77
C LEU A 65 -22.10 -1.46 -12.17
N GLY A 66 -22.26 -1.28 -10.85
CA GLY A 66 -23.52 -1.46 -10.11
C GLY A 66 -23.48 -2.58 -9.07
N GLN A 67 -22.45 -3.42 -9.07
CA GLN A 67 -22.25 -4.52 -8.15
C GLN A 67 -21.89 -4.12 -6.70
N GLY A 68 -21.37 -2.91 -6.50
CA GLY A 68 -20.94 -2.40 -5.20
C GLY A 68 -19.53 -2.80 -4.79
N ILE A 69 -18.64 -3.07 -5.76
CA ILE A 69 -17.24 -3.44 -5.46
C ILE A 69 -16.50 -2.35 -4.73
N LEU A 70 -16.75 -1.06 -5.00
CA LEU A 70 -15.98 0.00 -4.32
C LEU A 70 -16.30 0.04 -2.84
N THR A 71 -17.53 -0.31 -2.47
CA THR A 71 -17.94 -0.44 -1.06
C THR A 71 -17.25 -1.65 -0.43
N ALA A 72 -17.25 -2.80 -1.12
CA ALA A 72 -16.60 -4.02 -0.63
C ALA A 72 -15.07 -3.86 -0.49
N LEU A 73 -14.39 -3.26 -1.47
CA LEU A 73 -12.95 -3.00 -1.44
C LEU A 73 -12.59 -2.00 -0.33
N ALA A 74 -13.41 -0.96 -0.13
CA ALA A 74 -13.23 -0.04 0.99
C ALA A 74 -13.41 -0.73 2.35
N GLN A 75 -14.36 -1.67 2.49
CA GLN A 75 -14.52 -2.46 3.71
C GLN A 75 -13.29 -3.35 3.98
N ILE A 76 -12.75 -4.01 2.95
CA ILE A 76 -11.52 -4.82 3.06
C ILE A 76 -10.36 -3.95 3.54
N ALA A 77 -10.17 -2.77 2.93
CA ALA A 77 -9.10 -1.86 3.31
C ALA A 77 -9.28 -1.30 4.73
N ALA A 78 -10.49 -0.85 5.09
CA ALA A 78 -10.80 -0.35 6.42
C ALA A 78 -10.54 -1.40 7.50
N GLU A 79 -10.99 -2.63 7.25
CA GLU A 79 -10.74 -3.78 8.12
C GLU A 79 -9.26 -4.02 8.31
N GLU A 80 -8.49 -4.17 7.23
CA GLU A 80 -7.07 -4.47 7.34
C GLU A 80 -6.28 -3.29 7.93
N LEU A 81 -6.68 -2.03 7.72
CA LEU A 81 -5.97 -0.87 8.26
C LEU A 81 -6.39 -0.49 9.69
N ASP A 82 -7.38 -1.16 10.30
CA ASP A 82 -8.01 -0.73 11.56
C ASP A 82 -8.58 0.70 11.50
N LEU A 83 -9.06 1.13 10.34
CA LEU A 83 -9.65 2.46 10.15
C LEU A 83 -11.19 2.37 10.12
N PRO A 84 -11.90 3.37 10.63
CA PRO A 84 -13.33 3.46 10.37
C PRO A 84 -13.56 3.68 8.87
N LEU A 85 -14.62 3.07 8.31
CA LEU A 85 -14.90 3.09 6.87
C LEU A 85 -14.96 4.50 6.27
N VAL A 86 -15.40 5.49 7.05
CA VAL A 86 -15.47 6.91 6.65
C VAL A 86 -14.10 7.55 6.41
N ARG A 87 -13.02 6.99 7.00
CA ARG A 87 -11.63 7.45 6.81
C ARG A 87 -10.90 6.72 5.69
N VAL A 88 -11.63 5.96 4.86
CA VAL A 88 -11.08 5.28 3.68
C VAL A 88 -11.64 5.94 2.43
N ALA A 89 -10.82 6.59 1.62
CA ALA A 89 -11.19 7.07 0.29
C ALA A 89 -10.90 5.98 -0.76
N MET A 90 -11.64 6.02 -1.87
CA MET A 90 -11.39 5.13 -3.03
C MET A 90 -11.15 6.00 -4.25
N ILE A 91 -10.09 5.69 -5.00
CA ILE A 91 -9.89 6.16 -6.38
C ILE A 91 -9.94 4.92 -7.27
N SER A 92 -10.78 4.96 -8.31
CA SER A 92 -11.06 3.82 -9.16
C SER A 92 -11.08 4.20 -10.63
N GLY A 93 -10.45 3.37 -11.47
CA GLY A 93 -10.49 3.52 -12.93
C GLY A 93 -9.75 4.74 -13.48
N ASP A 94 -8.98 5.45 -12.66
CA ASP A 94 -8.10 6.52 -13.11
C ASP A 94 -6.74 5.92 -13.48
N THR A 95 -6.52 5.72 -14.78
CA THR A 95 -5.31 5.06 -15.30
C THR A 95 -4.01 5.83 -15.05
N ALA A 96 -4.08 7.08 -14.59
CA ALA A 96 -2.90 7.82 -14.15
C ALA A 96 -2.54 7.54 -12.69
N GLN A 97 -3.46 6.99 -11.89
CA GLN A 97 -3.31 6.84 -10.44
C GLN A 97 -3.45 5.40 -9.93
N THR A 98 -4.20 4.55 -10.63
CA THR A 98 -4.54 3.21 -10.15
C THR A 98 -3.74 2.12 -10.85
N PRO A 99 -3.51 0.97 -10.19
CA PRO A 99 -2.79 -0.14 -10.80
C PRO A 99 -3.56 -0.70 -12.00
N ASP A 100 -2.86 -1.26 -12.98
CA ASP A 100 -3.50 -1.96 -14.09
C ASP A 100 -4.01 -3.32 -13.60
N GLU A 101 -5.31 -3.36 -13.29
CA GLU A 101 -6.00 -4.57 -12.85
C GLU A 101 -6.81 -5.23 -13.97
N GLU A 102 -6.61 -4.84 -15.24
CA GLU A 102 -7.41 -5.29 -16.38
C GLU A 102 -8.92 -4.97 -16.20
N TYR A 103 -9.79 -5.73 -16.86
CA TYR A 103 -11.23 -5.47 -16.92
C TYR A 103 -11.96 -5.86 -15.62
N THR A 104 -13.11 -5.21 -15.37
CA THR A 104 -14.12 -5.71 -14.42
C THR A 104 -14.98 -6.76 -15.12
N SER A 105 -14.65 -8.05 -14.97
CA SER A 105 -15.40 -9.17 -15.53
C SER A 105 -15.13 -10.47 -14.75
N GLY A 106 -15.90 -11.52 -15.02
CA GLY A 106 -15.63 -12.88 -14.53
C GLY A 106 -15.59 -13.04 -13.01
N SER A 107 -16.24 -12.14 -12.25
CA SER A 107 -16.18 -12.09 -10.78
C SER A 107 -14.78 -11.87 -10.19
N GLN A 108 -13.84 -11.35 -11.00
CA GLN A 108 -12.43 -11.24 -10.63
C GLN A 108 -12.10 -10.03 -9.76
N SER A 109 -13.01 -9.06 -9.60
CA SER A 109 -12.73 -7.83 -8.84
C SER A 109 -12.42 -8.11 -7.37
N ILE A 110 -13.18 -8.99 -6.71
CA ILE A 110 -12.88 -9.41 -5.34
C ILE A 110 -11.77 -10.47 -5.32
N GLU A 111 -11.80 -11.42 -6.26
CA GLU A 111 -10.82 -12.52 -6.32
C GLU A 111 -9.38 -11.99 -6.44
N TYR A 112 -9.13 -11.05 -7.35
CA TYR A 112 -7.79 -10.53 -7.61
C TYR A 112 -7.54 -9.18 -6.95
N GLY A 113 -8.43 -8.20 -7.16
CA GLY A 113 -8.28 -6.85 -6.59
C GLY A 113 -8.51 -6.82 -5.09
N GLY A 114 -9.56 -7.49 -4.61
CA GLY A 114 -9.81 -7.66 -3.17
C GLY A 114 -8.66 -8.36 -2.46
N THR A 115 -8.10 -9.43 -3.03
CA THR A 115 -6.92 -10.11 -2.50
C THR A 115 -5.70 -9.18 -2.45
N ALA A 116 -5.45 -8.43 -3.53
CA ALA A 116 -4.32 -7.51 -3.61
C ALA A 116 -4.41 -6.38 -2.56
N ILE A 117 -5.56 -5.69 -2.49
CA ILE A 117 -5.81 -4.63 -1.51
C ILE A 117 -5.70 -5.18 -0.10
N ARG A 118 -6.23 -6.37 0.18
CA ARG A 118 -6.15 -6.98 1.51
C ARG A 118 -4.71 -7.20 1.96
N LEU A 119 -3.86 -7.75 1.08
CA LEU A 119 -2.46 -8.02 1.38
C LEU A 119 -1.63 -6.72 1.47
N ALA A 120 -1.85 -5.78 0.54
CA ALA A 120 -1.21 -4.46 0.56
C ALA A 120 -1.55 -3.70 1.86
N CYS A 121 -2.83 -3.69 2.26
CA CYS A 121 -3.27 -3.06 3.49
C CYS A 121 -2.72 -3.76 4.75
N ALA A 122 -2.62 -5.09 4.75
CA ALA A 122 -2.00 -5.82 5.85
C ALA A 122 -0.53 -5.43 6.03
N GLU A 123 0.22 -5.31 4.92
CA GLU A 123 1.62 -4.87 4.94
C GLU A 123 1.75 -3.40 5.35
N ALA A 124 0.89 -2.52 4.83
CA ALA A 124 0.85 -1.12 5.23
C ALA A 124 0.51 -0.93 6.72
N ARG A 125 -0.39 -1.74 7.30
CA ARG A 125 -0.72 -1.70 8.74
C ARG A 125 0.51 -1.95 9.63
N ALA A 126 1.44 -2.81 9.19
CA ALA A 126 2.62 -3.12 9.97
C ALA A 126 3.57 -1.90 10.13
N LEU A 127 3.63 -1.02 9.12
CA LEU A 127 4.60 0.08 9.11
C LEU A 127 4.33 1.13 10.22
N PRO A 128 3.10 1.66 10.42
CA PRO A 128 2.80 2.51 11.56
C PRO A 128 3.05 1.81 12.91
N LEU A 129 2.78 0.50 13.00
CA LEU A 129 2.98 -0.27 14.23
C LEU A 129 4.46 -0.35 14.60
N GLU A 130 5.33 -0.62 13.63
CA GLU A 130 6.79 -0.62 13.80
C GLU A 130 7.30 0.77 14.22
N ARG A 131 6.81 1.84 13.57
CA ARG A 131 7.20 3.22 13.91
C ARG A 131 6.71 3.62 15.30
N ALA A 132 5.48 3.25 15.66
CA ALA A 132 4.94 3.48 16.99
C ALA A 132 5.71 2.70 18.07
N ALA A 133 6.09 1.45 17.80
CA ALA A 133 6.91 0.63 18.69
C ALA A 133 8.25 1.32 19.00
N ALA A 134 8.92 1.83 17.97
CA ALA A 134 10.16 2.59 18.14
C ALA A 134 9.96 3.90 18.92
N ARG A 135 8.93 4.69 18.58
CA ARG A 135 8.60 5.98 19.23
C ARG A 135 8.24 5.81 20.71
N LEU A 136 7.48 4.77 21.03
CA LEU A 136 6.99 4.52 22.39
C LEU A 136 7.97 3.67 23.20
N ASN A 137 8.99 3.08 22.57
CA ASN A 137 9.89 2.10 23.18
C ASN A 137 9.11 0.93 23.81
N VAL A 138 8.15 0.38 23.04
CA VAL A 138 7.29 -0.74 23.43
C VAL A 138 7.31 -1.76 22.29
N PRO A 139 7.48 -3.07 22.56
CA PRO A 139 7.41 -4.09 21.52
C PRO A 139 6.10 -4.02 20.72
N ALA A 140 6.17 -4.19 19.40
CA ALA A 140 5.02 -4.06 18.50
C ALA A 140 3.87 -5.01 18.87
N GLU A 141 4.18 -6.20 19.40
CA GLU A 141 3.23 -7.22 19.82
C GLU A 141 2.40 -6.80 21.03
N ARG A 142 2.86 -5.78 21.79
CA ARG A 142 2.14 -5.22 22.94
C ARG A 142 1.29 -4.00 22.56
N LEU A 143 1.42 -3.51 21.33
CA LEU A 143 0.62 -2.40 20.83
C LEU A 143 -0.69 -2.94 20.24
N THR A 144 -1.75 -2.17 20.40
CA THR A 144 -3.05 -2.46 19.78
C THR A 144 -3.43 -1.33 18.84
N ILE A 145 -4.13 -1.64 17.75
CA ILE A 145 -4.64 -0.64 16.81
C ILE A 145 -6.16 -0.68 16.83
N ALA A 146 -6.79 0.47 17.01
CA ALA A 146 -8.22 0.64 16.87
C ALA A 146 -8.52 2.04 16.32
N GLU A 147 -9.36 2.11 15.30
CA GLU A 147 -9.81 3.36 14.65
C GLU A 147 -8.66 4.28 14.17
N GLY A 148 -7.54 3.68 13.74
CA GLY A 148 -6.32 4.38 13.32
C GLY A 148 -5.48 4.94 14.46
N LEU A 149 -5.77 4.55 15.71
CA LEU A 149 -5.02 4.92 16.90
C LEU A 149 -4.29 3.69 17.46
N ILE A 150 -2.98 3.81 17.57
CA ILE A 150 -2.08 2.80 18.13
C ILE A 150 -1.91 3.08 19.61
N ARG A 151 -2.24 2.12 20.48
CA ARG A 151 -2.23 2.26 21.93
C ARG A 151 -1.23 1.31 22.57
N ALA A 152 -0.41 1.85 23.46
CA ALA A 152 0.47 1.08 24.33
C ALA A 152 -0.22 0.69 25.64
N PRO A 153 0.24 -0.37 26.33
CA PRO A 153 -0.36 -0.83 27.59
C PRO A 153 -0.28 0.18 28.74
N ASP A 154 0.65 1.13 28.65
CA ASP A 154 0.83 2.20 29.64
C ASP A 154 -0.03 3.45 29.36
N GLY A 155 -0.94 3.37 28.37
CA GLY A 155 -1.89 4.43 28.04
C GLY A 155 -1.39 5.44 27.00
N ARG A 156 -0.11 5.41 26.61
CA ARG A 156 0.40 6.27 25.52
C ARG A 156 -0.20 5.83 24.18
N SER A 157 -0.38 6.79 23.27
CA SER A 157 -0.94 6.49 21.95
C SER A 157 -0.40 7.39 20.84
N LEU A 158 -0.45 6.88 19.62
CA LEU A 158 -0.05 7.56 18.38
C LEU A 158 -1.07 7.27 17.27
N GLY A 159 -1.47 8.28 16.52
CA GLY A 159 -2.32 8.10 15.34
C GLY A 159 -1.49 7.80 14.09
N TYR A 160 -2.14 7.32 13.03
CA TYR A 160 -1.50 7.13 11.72
C TYR A 160 -0.96 8.43 11.12
N GLY A 161 -1.70 9.53 11.25
CA GLY A 161 -1.34 10.82 10.63
C GLY A 161 0.07 11.32 10.98
N PRO A 162 0.41 11.46 12.28
CA PRO A 162 1.76 11.84 12.70
C PRO A 162 2.88 10.91 12.22
N LEU A 163 2.58 9.65 11.89
CA LEU A 163 3.54 8.67 11.41
C LEU A 163 3.62 8.61 9.88
N ALA A 164 2.65 9.17 9.16
CA ALA A 164 2.47 9.00 7.71
C ALA A 164 3.73 9.38 6.91
N ALA A 165 4.39 10.48 7.28
CA ALA A 165 5.61 10.95 6.61
C ALA A 165 6.85 10.06 6.85
N GLU A 166 6.80 9.14 7.82
CA GLU A 166 7.89 8.23 8.16
C GLU A 166 7.73 6.83 7.52
N LEU A 167 6.62 6.61 6.81
CA LEU A 167 6.29 5.33 6.20
C LEU A 167 6.92 5.25 4.81
N ASP A 168 7.75 4.24 4.60
CA ASP A 168 8.23 3.89 3.28
C ASP A 168 7.20 3.03 2.56
N LEU A 169 6.31 3.68 1.82
CA LEU A 169 5.32 3.02 0.96
C LEU A 169 5.87 2.74 -0.46
N HIS A 170 6.99 3.35 -0.85
CA HIS A 170 7.60 3.14 -2.17
C HIS A 170 8.48 1.88 -2.17
N ARG A 171 7.83 0.75 -1.98
CA ARG A 171 8.47 -0.57 -1.88
C ARG A 171 7.57 -1.66 -2.42
N GLU A 172 8.17 -2.78 -2.82
CA GLU A 172 7.39 -3.95 -3.20
C GLU A 172 6.70 -4.60 -1.99
N VAL A 173 5.45 -5.03 -2.20
CA VAL A 173 4.67 -5.87 -1.29
C VAL A 173 5.33 -7.24 -1.20
N THR A 174 5.62 -7.68 0.01
CA THR A 174 6.20 -8.99 0.28
C THR A 174 5.14 -10.07 0.52
N ALA A 175 3.90 -9.67 0.87
CA ALA A 175 2.80 -10.56 1.26
C ALA A 175 3.15 -11.48 2.45
N LYS A 176 4.12 -11.08 3.28
CA LYS A 176 4.53 -11.82 4.48
C LYS A 176 3.74 -11.44 5.72
N VAL A 177 3.18 -10.23 5.76
CA VAL A 177 2.32 -9.81 6.86
C VAL A 177 0.96 -10.47 6.67
N PRO A 178 0.53 -11.34 7.60
CA PRO A 178 -0.72 -12.07 7.45
C PRO A 178 -1.90 -11.09 7.50
N PRO A 179 -2.86 -11.19 6.56
CA PRO A 179 -4.13 -10.52 6.68
C PRO A 179 -4.89 -10.96 7.93
N LYS A 180 -5.80 -10.11 8.39
CA LYS A 180 -6.65 -10.42 9.54
C LYS A 180 -7.50 -11.66 9.29
N PRO A 181 -7.60 -12.60 10.25
CA PRO A 181 -8.46 -13.76 10.10
C PRO A 181 -9.94 -13.32 10.08
N PRO A 182 -10.81 -14.03 9.34
CA PRO A 182 -12.25 -13.70 9.28
C PRO A 182 -12.94 -13.59 10.64
N SER A 183 -12.50 -14.37 11.63
CA SER A 183 -13.03 -14.32 13.00
C SER A 183 -12.77 -13.01 13.73
N SER A 184 -11.86 -12.17 13.22
CA SER A 184 -11.54 -10.85 13.80
C SER A 184 -12.18 -9.69 13.05
N HIS A 185 -12.91 -9.96 11.97
CA HIS A 185 -13.52 -8.93 11.14
C HIS A 185 -14.63 -8.18 11.90
N ARG A 186 -14.64 -6.86 11.77
CA ARG A 186 -15.64 -5.96 12.37
C ARG A 186 -16.41 -5.16 11.32
N ILE A 187 -15.84 -4.97 10.14
CA ILE A 187 -16.35 -4.15 9.04
C ILE A 187 -16.72 -5.03 7.85
N VAL A 188 -15.85 -5.97 7.46
CA VAL A 188 -16.14 -6.88 6.34
C VAL A 188 -17.37 -7.74 6.66
N GLY A 189 -18.30 -7.82 5.70
CA GLY A 189 -19.55 -8.58 5.86
C GLY A 189 -20.68 -7.82 6.55
N THR A 190 -20.44 -6.59 7.00
CA THR A 190 -21.50 -5.71 7.53
C THR A 190 -22.22 -4.97 6.41
N SER A 191 -23.48 -4.58 6.66
CA SER A 191 -24.23 -3.70 5.75
C SER A 191 -23.68 -2.28 5.84
N ALA A 192 -23.20 -1.74 4.73
CA ALA A 192 -22.71 -0.36 4.63
C ALA A 192 -23.40 0.37 3.46
N PRO A 193 -23.66 1.69 3.58
CA PRO A 193 -24.21 2.48 2.49
C PRO A 193 -23.34 2.41 1.23
N ARG A 194 -24.00 2.34 0.07
CA ARG A 194 -23.33 2.27 -1.23
C ARG A 194 -22.66 3.60 -1.57
N ARG A 195 -21.35 3.54 -1.83
CA ARG A 195 -20.53 4.72 -2.18
C ARG A 195 -20.86 5.33 -3.54
N ASP A 196 -21.23 4.49 -4.50
CA ASP A 196 -21.48 4.85 -5.89
C ASP A 196 -22.89 5.41 -6.13
N ILE A 197 -23.83 5.11 -5.22
CA ILE A 197 -25.23 5.54 -5.31
C ILE A 197 -25.75 6.02 -3.94
N PRO A 198 -25.13 7.07 -3.35
CA PRO A 198 -25.43 7.50 -1.97
C PRO A 198 -26.89 7.94 -1.77
N ALA A 199 -27.58 8.36 -2.83
CA ALA A 199 -28.98 8.79 -2.78
C ALA A 199 -30.00 7.64 -2.75
N LYS A 200 -29.57 6.38 -2.91
CA LYS A 200 -30.46 5.22 -3.07
C LYS A 200 -30.54 4.34 -1.82
N VAL A 201 -29.94 4.79 -0.71
CA VAL A 201 -29.83 4.08 0.58
C VAL A 201 -30.10 5.00 1.75
#